data_AF-A0A8B9HF64-F1
#
_entry.id   AF-A0A8B9HF64-F1
#
_cell.length_a   1.000
_cell.length_b   1.000
_cell.length_c   1.000
_cell.angle_alpha   90.00
_cell.angle_beta   90.00
_cell.angle_gamma   90.00
#
_symmetry.space_group_name_H-M   'P 1'
#
loop_
_entity.id
_entity.type
_entity.pdbx_description
1 polymer ?
#
loop_
_entity_poly.entity_id
_entity_poly.type
_entity_poly.pdbx_seq_one_letter_code
_entity_poly.pdbx_strand_id
1 'polypeptide(L)'
;MKQIRLLKSELRRLERNQEREKSVANLEYLKNVLLQFIFLRSGSEKQALLPVIHTMLQLSPEEKSKLAAIAQGKAMPVHSATDWQYNKMCLCLSCEMGEIS
;
A
#
# COMPACT_ATOMS: atom_id res chain seq x y z
N MET A 1 -20.66 -15.47 -41.23
CA MET A 1 -20.11 -16.21 -40.06
C MET A 1 -18.70 -15.78 -39.63
N LYS A 2 -17.72 -15.57 -40.54
CA LYS A 2 -16.33 -15.21 -40.16
C LYS A 2 -16.19 -13.88 -39.39
N GLN A 3 -16.83 -12.80 -39.84
CA GLN A 3 -16.75 -11.49 -39.15
C GLN A 3 -17.29 -11.55 -37.71
N ILE A 4 -18.43 -12.21 -37.47
CA ILE A 4 -19.02 -12.35 -36.14
C ILE A 4 -18.08 -13.08 -35.17
N ARG A 5 -17.35 -14.09 -35.66
CA ARG A 5 -16.36 -14.82 -34.84
C ARG A 5 -15.16 -13.95 -34.45
N LEU A 6 -14.66 -13.15 -35.39
CA LEU A 6 -13.56 -12.21 -35.15
C LEU A 6 -13.96 -11.11 -34.16
N LEU A 7 -15.15 -10.53 -34.32
CA LEU A 7 -15.66 -9.52 -33.40
C LEU A 7 -15.82 -10.07 -31.97
N LYS A 8 -16.33 -11.30 -31.83
CA LYS A 8 -16.45 -11.96 -30.52
C LYS A 8 -15.08 -12.25 -29.88
N SER A 9 -14.03 -12.57 -30.66
CA SER A 9 -12.69 -12.76 -30.10
C SER A 9 -12.04 -11.45 -29.68
N GLU A 10 -12.25 -10.37 -30.44
CA GLU A 10 -11.76 -9.04 -30.08
C GLU A 10 -12.43 -8.51 -28.82
N LEU A 11 -13.76 -8.69 -28.67
CA LEU A 11 -14.48 -8.34 -27.44
C LEU A 11 -13.85 -9.00 -26.21
N ARG A 12 -13.66 -10.33 -26.24
CA ARG A 12 -13.02 -11.07 -25.13
C ARG A 12 -11.59 -10.64 -24.85
N ARG A 13 -10.84 -10.21 -25.88
CA ARG A 13 -9.48 -9.68 -25.72
C ARG A 13 -9.51 -8.32 -25.03
N LEU A 14 -10.42 -7.44 -25.45
CA LEU A 14 -10.63 -6.12 -24.86
C LEU A 14 -11.08 -6.22 -23.40
N GLU A 15 -11.99 -7.14 -23.08
CA GLU A 15 -12.45 -7.38 -21.69
C GLU A 15 -11.27 -7.74 -20.77
N ARG A 16 -10.41 -8.69 -21.18
CA ARG A 16 -9.21 -9.05 -20.40
C ARG A 16 -8.21 -7.91 -20.29
N ASN A 17 -8.05 -7.12 -21.34
CA ASN A 17 -7.16 -5.95 -21.29
C ASN A 17 -7.69 -4.90 -20.33
N GLN A 18 -9.00 -4.66 -20.33
CA GLN A 18 -9.64 -3.73 -19.40
C GLN A 18 -9.52 -4.21 -17.94
N GLU A 19 -9.63 -5.52 -17.67
CA GLU A 19 -9.37 -6.08 -16.34
C GLU A 19 -7.92 -5.85 -15.90
N ARG A 20 -6.94 -6.03 -16.81
CA ARG A 20 -5.53 -5.74 -16.52
C ARG A 20 -5.32 -4.25 -16.24
N GLU A 21 -5.90 -3.36 -17.05
CA GLU A 21 -5.81 -1.91 -16.86
C GLU A 21 -6.42 -1.48 -15.52
N LYS A 22 -7.58 -2.03 -15.15
CA LYS A 22 -8.19 -1.83 -13.82
C LYS A 22 -7.27 -2.31 -12.70
N SER A 23 -6.68 -3.48 -12.85
CA SER A 23 -5.72 -4.01 -11.87
C SER A 23 -4.48 -3.11 -11.72
N VAL A 24 -3.95 -2.59 -12.83
CA VAL A 24 -2.80 -1.66 -12.83
C VAL A 24 -3.16 -0.35 -12.14
N ALA A 25 -4.32 0.24 -12.47
CA ALA A 25 -4.80 1.46 -11.83
C ALA A 25 -5.00 1.29 -10.31
N ASN A 26 -5.52 0.13 -9.88
CA ASN A 26 -5.67 -0.16 -8.45
C ASN A 26 -4.33 -0.24 -7.72
N LEU A 27 -3.30 -0.83 -8.35
CA LEU A 27 -1.95 -0.89 -7.77
C LEU A 27 -1.28 0.49 -7.70
N GLU A 28 -1.46 1.31 -8.72
CA GLU A 28 -0.95 2.69 -8.72
C GLU A 28 -1.59 3.51 -7.60
N TYR A 29 -2.90 3.35 -7.39
CA TYR A 29 -3.60 3.96 -6.26
C TYR A 29 -3.06 3.46 -4.92
N LEU A 30 -2.92 2.14 -4.75
CA LEU A 30 -2.40 1.53 -3.53
C LEU A 30 -0.98 2.05 -3.22
N LYS A 31 -0.11 2.16 -4.23
CA LYS A 31 1.22 2.74 -4.09
C LYS A 31 1.16 4.14 -3.50
N ASN A 32 0.29 5.00 -4.05
CA ASN A 32 0.14 6.38 -3.58
C ASN A 32 -0.34 6.45 -2.12
N VAL A 33 -1.30 5.59 -1.75
CA VAL A 33 -1.80 5.48 -0.37
C VAL A 33 -0.69 5.00 0.57
N LEU A 34 0.11 4.00 0.18
CA LEU A 34 1.21 3.49 0.98
C LEU A 34 2.30 4.54 1.17
N LEU A 35 2.65 5.29 0.12
CA LEU A 35 3.61 6.40 0.22
C LEU A 35 3.11 7.45 1.21
N GLN A 36 1.85 7.88 1.12
CA GLN A 36 1.26 8.79 2.10
C GLN A 36 1.34 8.22 3.52
N PHE A 37 0.99 6.95 3.71
CA PHE A 37 1.05 6.31 5.03
C PHE A 37 2.46 6.32 5.63
N ILE A 38 3.50 6.09 4.81
CA ILE A 38 4.90 6.08 5.27
C ILE A 38 5.37 7.48 5.65
N PHE A 39 5.08 8.50 4.82
CA PHE A 39 5.56 9.87 5.02
C PHE A 39 4.74 10.68 6.03
N LEU A 40 3.46 10.36 6.25
CA LEU A 40 2.64 11.04 7.25
C LEU A 40 3.17 10.76 8.66
N ARG A 41 3.18 11.81 9.48
CA ARG A 41 3.43 11.70 10.93
C ARG A 41 2.31 10.89 11.59
N SER A 42 2.61 10.29 12.73
CA SER A 42 1.61 9.58 13.54
C SER A 42 0.45 10.51 13.89
N GLY A 43 -0.79 10.04 13.74
CA GLY A 43 -1.97 10.88 13.90
C GLY A 43 -3.21 10.34 13.22
N SER A 44 -4.30 11.11 13.30
CA SER A 44 -5.61 10.77 12.72
C SER A 44 -5.57 10.56 11.21
N GLU A 45 -4.78 11.35 10.49
CA GLU A 45 -4.61 11.25 9.04
C GLU A 45 -4.01 9.91 8.62
N LYS A 46 -2.97 9.47 9.34
CA LYS A 46 -2.34 8.16 9.12
C LYS A 46 -3.28 7.00 9.46
N GLN A 47 -4.14 7.17 10.47
CA GLN A 47 -5.18 6.20 10.81
C GLN A 47 -6.28 6.12 9.75
N ALA A 48 -6.62 7.24 9.11
CA ALA A 48 -7.65 7.28 8.06
C ALA A 48 -7.26 6.48 6.79
N LEU A 49 -5.97 6.21 6.58
CA LEU A 49 -5.48 5.40 5.47
C LEU A 49 -5.58 3.88 5.73
N LEU A 50 -5.69 3.45 6.98
CA LEU A 50 -5.75 2.02 7.34
C LEU A 50 -6.89 1.24 6.68
N PRO A 51 -8.14 1.75 6.64
CA PRO A 51 -9.23 1.04 5.97
C PRO A 51 -8.95 0.81 4.48
N VAL A 52 -8.31 1.78 3.82
CA VAL A 52 -7.96 1.70 2.39
C VAL A 52 -6.90 0.63 2.17
N ILE A 53 -5.83 0.64 2.97
CA ILE A 53 -4.75 -0.35 2.90
C ILE A 53 -5.30 -1.75 3.22
N HIS A 54 -6.12 -1.88 4.26
CA HIS A 54 -6.76 -3.14 4.64
C HIS A 54 -7.63 -3.70 3.52
N THR A 55 -8.45 -2.86 2.88
CA THR A 55 -9.34 -3.31 1.79
C THR A 55 -8.57 -3.71 0.55
N MET A 56 -7.51 -2.97 0.19
CA MET A 56 -6.71 -3.27 -1.01
C MET A 56 -5.79 -4.49 -0.83
N LEU A 57 -5.23 -4.70 0.37
CA LEU A 57 -4.31 -5.79 0.66
C LEU A 57 -4.95 -6.99 1.37
N GLN A 58 -6.24 -6.88 1.76
CA GLN A 58 -6.97 -7.91 2.49
C GLN A 58 -6.24 -8.36 3.77
N LEU A 59 -5.78 -7.39 4.56
CA LEU A 59 -4.95 -7.66 5.74
C LEU A 59 -5.71 -8.48 6.79
N SER A 60 -4.99 -9.39 7.45
CA SER A 60 -5.46 -10.07 8.66
C SER A 60 -5.70 -9.09 9.82
N PRO A 61 -6.52 -9.46 10.82
CA PRO A 61 -6.71 -8.66 12.03
C PRO A 61 -5.40 -8.32 12.75
N GLU A 62 -4.45 -9.25 12.78
CA GLU A 62 -3.13 -9.09 13.39
C GLU A 62 -2.30 -8.05 12.64
N GLU A 63 -2.25 -8.11 11.31
CA GLU A 63 -1.51 -7.14 10.48
C GLU A 63 -2.13 -5.75 10.57
N LYS A 64 -3.46 -5.66 10.56
CA LYS A 64 -4.19 -4.40 10.74
C LYS A 64 -3.88 -3.78 12.11
N SER A 65 -3.84 -4.58 13.16
CA SER A 65 -3.49 -4.12 14.52
C SER A 65 -2.06 -3.55 14.59
N LYS A 66 -1.09 -4.22 13.94
CA LYS A 66 0.30 -3.73 13.84
C LYS A 66 0.38 -2.37 13.15
N LEU A 67 -0.26 -2.21 11.99
CA LEU A 67 -0.29 -0.92 11.29
C LEU A 67 -1.02 0.17 12.10
N ALA A 68 -2.09 -0.18 12.82
CA ALA A 68 -2.78 0.76 13.70
C ALA A 68 -1.90 1.26 14.85
N ALA A 69 -1.07 0.39 15.42
CA ALA A 69 -0.08 0.76 16.44
C ALA A 69 0.97 1.73 15.87
N ILE A 70 1.51 1.45 14.69
CA ILE A 70 2.45 2.35 13.99
C ILE A 70 1.80 3.71 13.69
N ALA A 71 0.56 3.71 13.21
CA ALA A 71 -0.17 4.94 12.91
C ALA A 71 -0.46 5.78 14.16
N GLN A 72 -0.53 5.15 15.34
CA GLN A 72 -0.62 5.78 16.67
C GLN A 72 0.75 6.23 17.22
N GLY A 73 1.86 5.92 16.56
CA GLY A 73 3.20 6.23 17.04
C GLY A 73 3.70 5.29 18.14
N LYS A 74 3.06 4.12 18.33
CA LYS A 74 3.54 3.09 19.24
C LYS A 74 4.66 2.31 18.57
N ALA A 75 5.74 2.04 19.32
CA ALA A 75 6.84 1.20 18.84
C ALA A 75 6.32 -0.22 18.53
N MET A 76 6.75 -0.77 17.40
CA MET A 76 6.45 -2.16 17.04
C MET A 76 7.10 -3.11 18.06
N PRO A 77 6.38 -4.13 18.57
CA PRO A 77 7.03 -5.22 19.30
C PRO A 77 7.88 -6.02 18.32
N VAL A 78 9.19 -5.79 18.35
CA VAL A 78 10.19 -6.45 17.50
C VAL A 78 10.22 -7.94 17.85
N HIS A 79 9.61 -8.78 17.01
CA HIS A 79 9.69 -10.24 17.08
C HIS A 79 10.50 -10.78 15.90
N SER A 80 11.80 -10.46 15.85
CA SER A 80 12.89 -11.32 15.33
C SER A 80 14.09 -10.50 14.82
N ALA A 81 15.26 -11.13 14.88
CA ALA A 81 16.57 -10.52 14.62
C ALA A 81 16.85 -10.19 13.14
N THR A 82 15.91 -10.37 12.21
CA THR A 82 16.07 -9.96 10.80
C THR A 82 15.56 -8.54 10.52
N ASP A 83 14.97 -7.86 11.51
CA ASP A 83 14.29 -6.56 11.35
C ASP A 83 15.22 -5.32 11.42
N TRP A 84 16.53 -5.52 11.65
CA TRP A 84 17.50 -4.43 11.82
C TRP A 84 17.73 -3.59 10.56
N GLN A 85 17.35 -4.10 9.38
CA GLN A 85 17.57 -3.40 8.12
C GLN A 85 16.50 -2.33 7.83
N TYR A 86 15.26 -2.51 8.34
CA TYR A 86 14.20 -1.51 8.21
C TYR A 86 14.27 -0.42 9.29
N ASN A 87 14.67 -0.78 10.51
CA ASN A 87 14.72 0.18 11.60
C ASN A 87 15.86 1.20 11.44
N LYS A 88 16.97 0.82 10.79
CA LYS A 88 18.05 1.75 10.42
C LYS A 88 17.60 2.79 9.39
N MET A 89 16.70 2.43 8.48
CA MET A 89 16.13 3.36 7.51
C MET A 89 15.18 4.37 8.16
N CYS A 90 14.37 3.92 9.14
CA CYS A 90 13.48 4.80 9.91
C CYS A 90 14.24 5.79 10.82
N LEU A 91 15.36 5.38 11.40
CA LEU A 91 16.25 6.25 12.19
C LEU A 91 17.00 7.27 11.31
N CYS A 92 17.47 6.89 10.12
CA CYS A 92 18.09 7.84 9.17
C CYS A 92 17.09 8.91 8.67
N LEU A 93 15.86 8.51 8.31
CA LEU A 93 14.82 9.45 7.87
C LEU A 93 14.38 10.45 8.97
N SER A 94 14.51 10.06 10.24
CA SER A 94 14.22 10.96 11.36
C SER A 94 15.35 11.96 11.62
N CYS A 95 16.59 11.66 11.19
CA CYS A 95 17.76 12.50 11.40
C CYS A 95 17.91 13.58 10.32
N GLU A 96 17.57 13.28 9.05
CA GLU A 96 17.66 14.26 7.94
C GLU A 96 16.63 15.39 8.02
N MET A 97 15.53 15.21 8.77
CA MET A 97 14.48 16.23 8.94
C MET A 97 14.70 17.14 10.17
N GLY A 98 15.79 16.93 10.92
CA GLY A 98 16.13 17.69 12.14
C GLY A 98 17.24 18.74 11.97
N GLU A 99 17.86 18.83 10.80
CA GLU A 99 18.95 19.80 10.49
C GLU A 99 18.54 20.77 9.38
N ILE A 100 17.38 21.41 9.52
CA ILE A 100 17.13 22.70 8.86
C ILE A 100 16.90 23.70 9.99
N SER A 101 18.04 24.22 10.47
CA SER A 101 18.09 25.44 11.27
C SER A 101 18.01 26.67 10.38
#